data_AF-A0A9J6BD58-F1
#
_entry.id   AF-A0A9J6BD58-F1
#
_cell.length_a   1.000
_cell.length_b   1.000
_cell.length_c   1.000
_cell.angle_alpha   90.00
_cell.angle_beta   90.00
_cell.angle_gamma   90.00
#
_symmetry.space_group_name_H-M   'P 1'
#
loop_
_entity.id
_entity.type
_entity.pdbx_description
1 polymer ?
#
loop_
_entity_poly.entity_id
_entity_poly.type
_entity_poly.pdbx_seq_one_letter_code
_entity_poly.pdbx_strand_id
1 'polypeptide(L)'
;MLKILSILLLLIDVDSSLIIKCEYKKHDWKIIGSLYQCAVINEVSITLPETFIENVTRIQQTDMTENDVQAFTAKYKNINFIPYGLIESFPNLTAINIASCHLKEIHQKDIQNITNLKVLKLKDNDIEMIEKDLFKFNPNWLYIKLKSNKIKEIHPAVFKNLKKLHELDIKGNICCDTEEAISEMDV
;
A
#
# COMPACT_ATOMS: atom_id res chain seq x y z
N MET A 1 -20.06 14.74 51.83
CA MET A 1 -20.41 14.43 50.44
C MET A 1 -19.21 14.72 49.55
N LEU A 2 -18.43 13.69 49.24
CA LEU A 2 -17.34 13.76 48.26
C LEU A 2 -17.95 14.05 46.88
N LYS A 3 -17.63 15.21 46.28
CA LYS A 3 -17.83 15.41 44.84
C LYS A 3 -16.65 14.76 44.14
N ILE A 4 -16.93 13.63 43.49
CA ILE A 4 -15.99 12.92 42.64
C ILE A 4 -15.53 13.88 41.54
N LEU A 5 -14.21 14.04 41.45
CA LEU A 5 -13.51 14.72 40.37
C LEU A 5 -13.81 13.92 39.08
N SER A 6 -14.78 14.37 38.28
CA SER A 6 -14.97 13.86 36.92
C SER A 6 -13.81 14.37 36.09
N ILE A 7 -12.78 13.54 35.95
CA ILE A 7 -11.68 13.77 35.02
C ILE A 7 -12.28 13.74 33.63
N LEU A 8 -12.26 14.91 32.99
CA LEU A 8 -12.50 15.09 31.56
C LEU A 8 -11.44 14.28 30.81
N LEU A 9 -11.77 13.03 30.45
CA LEU A 9 -11.11 12.35 29.34
C LEU A 9 -11.53 13.12 28.08
N LEU A 10 -10.77 14.15 27.74
CA LEU A 10 -10.65 14.60 26.35
C LEU A 10 -10.06 13.41 25.59
N LEU A 11 -10.94 12.52 25.12
CA LEU A 11 -10.66 11.73 23.94
C LEU A 11 -10.39 12.78 22.86
N ILE A 12 -9.12 13.06 22.60
CA ILE A 12 -8.75 13.67 21.34
C ILE A 12 -9.06 12.55 20.34
N ASP A 13 -10.29 12.55 19.86
CA ASP A 13 -10.65 11.87 18.63
C ASP A 13 -9.89 12.64 17.55
N VAL A 14 -8.60 12.30 17.39
CA VAL A 14 -7.85 12.71 16.21
C VAL A 14 -8.47 11.85 15.12
N ASP A 15 -9.56 12.37 14.56
CA ASP A 15 -10.41 11.68 13.62
C ASP A 15 -9.51 11.14 12.51
N SER A 16 -9.20 9.84 12.61
CA SER A 16 -8.27 9.15 11.72
C SER A 16 -9.03 8.66 10.48
N SER A 17 -10.14 9.35 10.18
CA SER A 17 -11.02 9.12 9.06
C SER A 17 -10.46 9.80 7.82
N LEU A 18 -10.41 9.03 6.74
CA LEU A 18 -9.94 9.49 5.45
C LEU A 18 -11.06 9.39 4.42
N ILE A 19 -11.34 10.51 3.77
CA ILE A 19 -12.17 10.55 2.57
C ILE A 19 -11.25 10.50 1.34
N ILE A 20 -11.40 9.46 0.54
CA ILE A 20 -10.71 9.34 -0.73
C ILE A 20 -11.66 9.73 -1.86
N LYS A 21 -11.18 10.57 -2.78
CA LYS A 21 -11.86 10.85 -4.04
C LYS A 21 -11.16 10.11 -5.16
N CYS A 22 -11.89 9.24 -5.84
CA CYS A 22 -11.38 8.40 -6.91
C CYS A 22 -11.93 8.82 -8.28
N GLU A 23 -11.04 8.78 -9.27
CA GLU A 23 -11.41 8.58 -10.66
C GLU A 23 -11.36 7.08 -10.97
N TYR A 24 -12.50 6.51 -11.37
CA TYR A 24 -12.56 5.11 -11.81
C TYR A 24 -12.25 5.01 -13.29
N LYS A 25 -11.21 4.23 -13.64
CA LYS A 25 -10.80 4.05 -15.04
C LYS A 25 -10.08 2.73 -15.26
N LYS A 26 -10.03 2.29 -16.52
CA LYS A 26 -9.10 1.23 -16.93
C LYS A 26 -7.69 1.78 -17.01
N HIS A 27 -6.73 0.99 -16.54
CA HIS A 27 -5.32 1.22 -16.77
C HIS A 27 -4.69 -0.08 -17.25
N ASP A 28 -3.79 0.00 -18.22
CA ASP A 28 -3.03 -1.15 -18.68
C ASP A 28 -1.83 -1.39 -17.75
N TRP A 29 -1.85 -2.52 -17.04
CA TRP A 29 -0.81 -2.91 -16.10
C TRP A 29 0.22 -3.85 -16.74
N LYS A 30 0.50 -3.69 -18.03
CA LYS A 30 1.44 -4.48 -18.83
C LYS A 30 1.10 -5.97 -18.78
N ILE A 31 1.60 -6.69 -17.79
CA ILE A 31 1.64 -8.16 -17.78
C ILE A 31 0.37 -8.76 -17.16
N ILE A 32 -0.26 -8.09 -16.21
CA ILE A 32 -1.54 -8.55 -15.65
C ILE A 32 -2.75 -8.02 -16.44
N GLY A 33 -2.50 -7.34 -17.56
CA GLY A 33 -3.52 -6.77 -18.43
C GLY A 33 -4.16 -5.50 -17.89
N SER A 34 -5.31 -5.15 -18.47
CA SER A 34 -6.05 -3.97 -18.07
C SER A 34 -6.83 -4.22 -16.79
N LEU A 35 -6.56 -3.43 -15.74
CA LEU A 35 -7.32 -3.42 -14.50
C LEU A 35 -8.19 -2.18 -14.41
N TYR A 36 -9.36 -2.32 -13.80
CA TYR A 36 -10.09 -1.16 -13.31
C TYR A 36 -9.47 -0.66 -12.01
N GLN A 37 -9.25 0.64 -11.92
CA GLN A 37 -8.57 1.24 -10.77
C GLN A 37 -9.38 2.40 -10.19
N CYS A 38 -9.32 2.55 -8.87
CA CYS A 38 -9.46 3.85 -8.22
C CYS A 38 -8.12 4.58 -8.39
N ALA A 39 -8.11 5.67 -9.15
CA ALA A 39 -7.03 6.64 -9.13
C ALA A 39 -7.40 7.78 -8.17
N VAL A 40 -6.67 7.92 -7.06
CA VAL A 40 -6.87 9.00 -6.09
C VAL A 40 -6.57 10.34 -6.74
N ILE A 41 -7.54 11.27 -6.67
CA ILE A 41 -7.43 12.59 -7.31
C ILE A 41 -7.47 13.75 -6.32
N ASN A 42 -8.06 13.58 -5.12
CA ASN A 42 -7.99 14.62 -4.10
C ASN A 42 -6.60 14.65 -3.48
N GLU A 43 -6.24 15.81 -2.94
CA GLU A 43 -5.09 15.87 -2.05
C GLU A 43 -5.41 15.06 -0.79
N VAL A 44 -4.54 14.08 -0.52
CA VAL A 44 -4.63 13.16 0.61
C VAL A 44 -3.32 13.26 1.37
N SER A 45 -3.45 13.44 2.68
CA SER A 45 -2.33 13.47 3.62
C SER A 45 -2.59 12.48 4.75
N ILE A 46 -1.87 11.35 4.74
CA ILE A 46 -1.88 10.32 5.78
C ILE A 46 -0.55 10.42 6.52
N THR A 47 -0.55 11.13 7.65
CA THR A 47 0.64 11.34 8.49
C THR A 47 0.61 10.57 9.80
N LEU A 48 -0.50 9.90 10.09
CA LEU A 48 -0.68 9.06 11.27
C LEU A 48 -0.81 7.61 10.86
N PRO A 49 -0.18 6.67 11.60
CA PRO A 49 -0.41 5.26 11.40
C PRO A 49 -1.88 4.92 11.68
N GLU A 50 -2.37 3.83 11.10
CA GLU A 50 -3.74 3.31 11.36
C GLU A 50 -4.88 4.25 10.93
N THR A 51 -4.56 5.24 10.08
CA THR A 51 -5.57 6.05 9.38
C THR A 51 -6.45 5.14 8.53
N PHE A 52 -7.78 5.21 8.69
CA PHE A 52 -8.73 4.35 8.01
C PHE A 52 -9.52 5.13 6.96
N ILE A 53 -9.85 4.47 5.85
CA ILE A 53 -10.77 5.01 4.85
C ILE A 53 -12.17 4.97 5.44
N GLU A 54 -12.74 6.14 5.72
CA GLU A 54 -14.14 6.27 6.16
C GLU A 54 -15.09 6.21 4.95
N ASN A 55 -14.69 6.88 3.86
CA ASN A 55 -15.55 7.01 2.70
C ASN A 55 -14.77 7.13 1.38
N VAL A 56 -15.35 6.62 0.31
CA VAL A 56 -14.86 6.74 -1.06
C VAL A 56 -15.88 7.51 -1.89
N THR A 57 -15.46 8.62 -2.49
CA THR A 57 -16.27 9.44 -3.39
C THR A 57 -15.79 9.29 -4.83
N ARG A 58 -16.71 9.12 -5.78
CA ARG A 58 -16.40 8.96 -7.20
C ARG A 58 -16.76 10.22 -7.99
N ILE A 59 -15.92 10.60 -8.98
CA ILE A 59 -16.20 11.78 -9.84
C ILE A 59 -16.98 11.49 -11.12
N GLN A 60 -17.05 10.25 -11.57
CA GLN A 60 -17.69 9.90 -12.84
C GLN A 60 -18.96 9.10 -12.59
N GLN A 61 -20.01 9.42 -13.36
CA GLN A 61 -21.18 8.56 -13.46
C GLN A 61 -20.82 7.42 -14.41
N THR A 62 -20.37 6.35 -13.79
CA THR A 62 -19.99 5.10 -14.45
C THR A 62 -20.83 3.98 -13.83
N ASP A 63 -21.20 2.99 -14.62
CA ASP A 63 -21.91 1.78 -14.12
C ASP A 63 -21.04 0.97 -13.15
N MET A 64 -19.74 1.25 -13.12
CA MET A 64 -18.75 0.65 -12.24
C MET A 64 -18.92 1.08 -10.77
N THR A 65 -18.73 0.10 -9.90
CA THR A 65 -18.81 0.22 -8.44
C THR A 65 -17.45 -0.05 -7.79
N GLU A 66 -17.39 0.16 -6.48
CA GLU A 66 -16.27 -0.19 -5.60
C GLU A 66 -15.89 -1.68 -5.72
N ASN A 67 -16.88 -2.56 -5.94
CA ASN A 67 -16.67 -3.99 -6.13
C ASN A 67 -15.91 -4.33 -7.41
N ASP A 68 -15.96 -3.46 -8.41
CA ASP A 68 -15.28 -3.67 -9.69
C ASP A 68 -13.84 -3.15 -9.68
N VAL A 69 -13.44 -2.42 -8.63
CA VAL A 69 -12.08 -1.88 -8.49
C VAL A 69 -11.10 -3.02 -8.19
N GLN A 70 -10.12 -3.17 -9.07
CA GLN A 70 -9.07 -4.18 -8.98
C GLN A 70 -7.71 -3.58 -8.62
N ALA A 71 -7.57 -2.26 -8.71
CA ALA A 71 -6.35 -1.56 -8.35
C ALA A 71 -6.60 -0.25 -7.59
N PHE A 72 -5.83 -0.04 -6.52
CA PHE A 72 -5.76 1.24 -5.82
C PHE A 72 -4.50 1.99 -6.27
N THR A 73 -4.65 3.21 -6.78
CA THR A 73 -3.52 4.02 -7.25
C THR A 73 -3.53 5.41 -6.65
N ALA A 74 -2.45 5.78 -5.96
CA ALA A 74 -2.16 7.14 -5.51
C ALA A 74 -0.76 7.54 -5.97
N LYS A 75 -0.62 8.77 -6.47
CA LYS A 75 0.67 9.31 -6.92
C LYS A 75 0.80 10.76 -6.55
N TYR A 76 1.99 11.19 -6.12
CA TYR A 76 2.27 12.58 -5.78
C TYR A 76 1.29 13.10 -4.71
N LYS A 77 1.18 12.34 -3.61
CA LYS A 77 0.35 12.63 -2.43
C LYS A 77 1.23 12.55 -1.17
N ASN A 78 0.72 12.88 0.00
CA ASN A 78 1.48 12.72 1.25
C ASN A 78 0.97 11.49 2.01
N ILE A 79 1.34 10.28 1.59
CA ILE A 79 0.87 9.01 2.17
C ILE A 79 2.05 8.35 2.88
N ASN A 80 2.28 8.71 4.14
CA ASN A 80 3.39 8.15 4.91
C ASN A 80 3.12 6.71 5.39
N PHE A 81 1.85 6.32 5.47
CA PHE A 81 1.38 4.98 5.86
C PHE A 81 0.27 4.51 4.92
N ILE A 82 0.20 3.19 4.64
CA ILE A 82 -0.91 2.60 3.90
C ILE A 82 -2.20 2.79 4.71
N PRO A 83 -3.29 3.34 4.14
CA PRO A 83 -4.53 3.48 4.87
C PRO A 83 -5.21 2.12 5.09
N TYR A 84 -5.81 1.94 6.25
CA TYR A 84 -6.71 0.82 6.53
C TYR A 84 -8.05 1.00 5.82
N GLY A 85 -8.85 -0.05 5.70
CA GLY A 85 -10.13 0.02 5.00
C GLY A 85 -10.05 -0.27 3.50
N LEU A 86 -8.86 -0.58 2.96
CA LEU A 86 -8.69 -0.84 1.52
C LEU A 86 -9.47 -2.07 1.04
N ILE A 87 -9.48 -3.15 1.81
CA ILE A 87 -10.23 -4.37 1.42
C ILE A 87 -11.73 -4.20 1.64
N GLU A 88 -12.13 -3.45 2.66
CA GLU A 88 -13.52 -3.09 2.93
C GLU A 88 -14.07 -2.17 1.83
N SER A 89 -13.24 -1.23 1.36
CA SER A 89 -13.61 -0.31 0.28
C SER A 89 -13.53 -0.96 -1.09
N PHE A 90 -12.60 -1.88 -1.32
CA PHE A 90 -12.33 -2.47 -2.64
C PHE A 90 -12.05 -3.99 -2.50
N PRO A 91 -13.11 -4.82 -2.39
CA PRO A 91 -12.97 -6.23 -2.01
C PRO A 91 -12.24 -7.10 -3.03
N ASN A 92 -12.13 -6.64 -4.28
CA ASN A 92 -11.50 -7.37 -5.38
C ASN A 92 -10.12 -6.80 -5.77
N LEU A 93 -9.44 -6.09 -4.85
CA LEU A 93 -8.10 -5.57 -5.09
C LEU A 93 -7.09 -6.67 -5.43
N THR A 94 -6.37 -6.43 -6.53
CA THR A 94 -5.25 -7.26 -7.00
C THR A 94 -3.96 -6.47 -7.15
N ALA A 95 -4.04 -5.13 -7.15
CA ALA A 95 -2.88 -4.27 -7.29
C ALA A 95 -2.95 -3.03 -6.39
N ILE A 96 -1.82 -2.68 -5.78
CA ILE A 96 -1.61 -1.41 -5.08
C ILE A 96 -0.47 -0.67 -5.76
N ASN A 97 -0.68 0.62 -6.05
CA ASN A 97 0.33 1.51 -6.58
C ASN A 97 0.31 2.85 -5.87
N ILE A 98 1.26 3.02 -4.94
CA ILE A 98 1.44 4.24 -4.16
C ILE A 98 2.85 4.73 -4.47
N ALA A 99 3.00 5.60 -5.47
CA ALA A 99 4.30 6.00 -5.98
C ALA A 99 4.54 7.50 -5.80
N SER A 100 5.75 7.89 -5.39
CA SER A 100 6.06 9.30 -5.11
C SER A 100 5.13 9.88 -4.04
N CYS A 101 4.92 9.15 -2.94
CA CYS A 101 3.99 9.53 -1.89
C CYS A 101 4.59 9.69 -0.48
N HIS A 102 5.92 9.64 -0.35
CA HIS A 102 6.61 9.70 0.95
C HIS A 102 6.24 8.56 1.92
N LEU A 103 5.86 7.40 1.39
CA LEU A 103 5.59 6.21 2.19
C LEU A 103 6.86 5.81 2.93
N LYS A 104 6.80 5.69 4.26
CA LYS A 104 7.98 5.47 5.11
C LYS A 104 8.18 4.02 5.52
N GLU A 105 7.07 3.29 5.63
CA GLU A 105 7.06 1.91 6.07
C GLU A 105 5.93 1.15 5.39
N ILE A 106 6.10 -0.17 5.35
CA ILE A 106 5.05 -1.11 5.00
C ILE A 106 5.18 -2.33 5.89
N HIS A 107 4.08 -2.66 6.54
CA HIS A 107 3.97 -3.75 7.49
C HIS A 107 3.10 -4.87 6.93
N GLN A 108 3.30 -6.08 7.45
CA GLN A 108 2.44 -7.23 7.15
C GLN A 108 0.97 -6.89 7.38
N LYS A 109 0.64 -6.16 8.46
CA LYS A 109 -0.74 -5.78 8.80
C LYS A 109 -1.44 -4.94 7.74
N ASP A 110 -0.68 -4.18 6.95
CA ASP A 110 -1.22 -3.28 5.92
C ASP A 110 -1.80 -4.04 4.73
N ILE A 111 -1.32 -5.26 4.47
CA ILE A 111 -1.67 -6.04 3.28
C ILE A 111 -2.11 -7.48 3.56
N GLN A 112 -1.95 -8.00 4.78
CA GLN A 112 -2.23 -9.40 5.11
C GLN A 112 -3.67 -9.84 4.77
N ASN A 113 -4.64 -8.93 4.93
CA ASN A 113 -6.05 -9.23 4.68
C ASN A 113 -6.43 -9.12 3.19
N ILE A 114 -5.57 -8.53 2.35
CA ILE A 114 -5.82 -8.34 0.91
C ILE A 114 -5.27 -9.55 0.14
N THR A 115 -5.87 -10.71 0.34
CA THR A 115 -5.36 -12.04 -0.10
C THR A 115 -5.25 -12.21 -1.62
N ASN A 116 -5.92 -11.34 -2.39
CA ASN A 116 -5.93 -11.36 -3.85
C ASN A 116 -4.81 -10.53 -4.51
N LEU A 117 -3.95 -9.86 -3.72
CA LEU A 117 -2.87 -9.05 -4.27
C LEU A 117 -1.88 -9.86 -5.11
N LYS A 118 -1.53 -9.28 -6.25
CA LYS A 118 -0.57 -9.77 -7.24
C LYS A 118 0.50 -8.73 -7.54
N VAL A 119 0.22 -7.45 -7.33
CA VAL A 119 1.11 -6.35 -7.70
C VAL A 119 1.22 -5.32 -6.59
N LEU A 120 2.47 -5.03 -6.21
CA LEU A 120 2.80 -3.94 -5.30
C LEU A 120 3.78 -3.00 -5.99
N LYS A 121 3.37 -1.74 -6.18
CA LYS A 121 4.21 -0.68 -6.74
C LYS A 121 4.36 0.47 -5.74
N LEU A 122 5.53 0.59 -5.15
CA LEU A 122 5.88 1.58 -4.14
C LEU A 122 7.12 2.38 -4.55
N LYS A 123 7.27 2.61 -5.85
CA LYS A 123 8.42 3.31 -6.44
C LYS A 123 8.52 4.76 -5.93
N ASP A 124 9.74 5.25 -5.77
CA ASP A 124 10.05 6.64 -5.39
C ASP A 124 9.38 7.04 -4.05
N ASN A 125 9.51 6.20 -3.01
CA ASN A 125 9.06 6.54 -1.66
C ASN A 125 10.26 6.62 -0.71
N ASP A 126 9.98 6.71 0.59
CA ASP A 126 10.96 6.88 1.66
C ASP A 126 11.07 5.61 2.53
N ILE A 127 10.76 4.42 1.98
CA ILE A 127 10.71 3.18 2.75
C ILE A 127 12.11 2.80 3.22
N GLU A 128 12.31 2.69 4.53
CA GLU A 128 13.62 2.32 5.11
C GLU A 128 13.74 0.83 5.47
N MET A 129 12.61 0.17 5.74
CA MET A 129 12.56 -1.21 6.23
C MET A 129 11.40 -1.97 5.61
N ILE A 130 11.60 -3.26 5.37
CA ILE A 130 10.57 -4.22 4.98
C ILE A 130 10.52 -5.30 6.05
N GLU A 131 9.34 -5.56 6.59
CA GLU A 131 9.17 -6.64 7.56
C GLU A 131 9.48 -8.01 6.95
N LYS A 132 10.17 -8.87 7.72
CA LYS A 132 10.59 -10.20 7.27
C LYS A 132 9.43 -11.07 6.75
N ASP A 133 8.24 -10.87 7.31
CA ASP A 133 7.04 -11.65 7.02
C ASP A 133 6.01 -10.86 6.18
N LEU A 134 6.39 -9.73 5.57
CA LEU A 134 5.48 -8.83 4.84
C LEU A 134 4.55 -9.59 3.88
N PHE A 135 5.08 -10.57 3.14
CA PHE A 135 4.34 -11.30 2.11
C PHE A 135 3.83 -12.68 2.53
N LYS A 136 3.97 -13.05 3.81
CA LYS A 136 3.69 -14.41 4.32
C LYS A 136 2.26 -14.90 4.04
N PHE A 137 1.27 -14.01 4.11
CA PHE A 137 -0.15 -14.35 3.95
C PHE A 137 -0.67 -14.24 2.52
N ASN A 138 0.14 -13.71 1.59
CA ASN A 138 -0.30 -13.38 0.23
C ASN A 138 0.70 -13.95 -0.80
N PRO A 139 0.95 -15.27 -0.89
CA PRO A 139 2.09 -15.81 -1.66
C PRO A 139 1.97 -15.71 -3.20
N ASN A 140 0.90 -15.08 -3.72
CA ASN A 140 0.58 -15.03 -5.15
C ASN A 140 1.10 -13.78 -5.87
N TRP A 141 2.14 -13.14 -5.34
CA TRP A 141 2.76 -11.96 -5.97
C TRP A 141 3.36 -12.29 -7.34
N LEU A 142 3.13 -11.39 -8.29
CA LEU A 142 3.69 -11.41 -9.63
C LEU A 142 4.70 -10.27 -9.82
N TYR A 143 4.42 -9.09 -9.25
CA TYR A 143 5.26 -7.89 -9.37
C TYR A 143 5.45 -7.21 -8.01
N ILE A 144 6.70 -7.02 -7.61
CA ILE A 144 7.06 -6.19 -6.46
C ILE A 144 8.05 -5.12 -6.93
N LYS A 145 7.62 -3.86 -6.87
CA LYS A 145 8.38 -2.70 -7.33
C LYS A 145 8.62 -1.75 -6.17
N LEU A 146 9.83 -1.80 -5.64
CA LEU A 146 10.36 -1.02 -4.51
C LEU A 146 11.50 -0.09 -4.94
N LYS A 147 11.70 0.09 -6.25
CA LYS A 147 12.73 0.95 -6.83
C LYS A 147 12.75 2.34 -6.19
N SER A 148 13.95 2.88 -5.97
CA SER A 148 14.17 4.24 -5.48
C SER A 148 13.48 4.48 -4.15
N ASN A 149 13.86 3.68 -3.16
CA ASN A 149 13.47 3.85 -1.75
C ASN A 149 14.75 4.01 -0.91
N LYS A 150 14.66 3.85 0.42
CA LYS A 150 15.77 4.00 1.37
C LYS A 150 16.05 2.69 2.12
N ILE A 151 15.71 1.55 1.53
CA ILE A 151 15.76 0.26 2.21
C ILE A 151 17.22 -0.08 2.51
N LYS A 152 17.54 -0.20 3.80
CA LYS A 152 18.91 -0.43 4.29
C LYS A 152 19.31 -1.89 4.26
N GLU A 153 18.36 -2.78 4.50
CA GLU A 153 18.54 -4.21 4.52
C GLU A 153 17.24 -4.91 4.12
N ILE A 154 17.36 -6.10 3.54
CA ILE A 154 16.23 -6.97 3.27
C ILE A 154 16.59 -8.35 3.78
N HIS A 155 15.77 -8.88 4.67
CA HIS A 155 15.98 -10.22 5.19
C HIS A 155 15.81 -11.25 4.04
N PRO A 156 16.73 -12.22 3.84
CA PRO A 156 16.70 -13.14 2.69
C PRO A 156 15.38 -13.93 2.55
N ALA A 157 14.73 -14.24 3.67
CA ALA A 157 13.48 -14.97 3.68
C ALA A 157 12.23 -14.17 3.23
N VAL A 158 12.32 -12.84 3.06
CA VAL A 158 11.16 -11.97 2.69
C VAL A 158 10.50 -12.45 1.40
N PHE A 159 11.30 -12.84 0.41
CA PHE A 159 10.82 -13.25 -0.92
C PHE A 159 10.81 -14.77 -1.14
N LYS A 160 11.37 -15.55 -0.22
CA LYS A 160 11.61 -17.00 -0.37
C LYS A 160 10.40 -17.83 -0.79
N ASN A 161 9.19 -17.42 -0.42
CA ASN A 161 7.96 -18.16 -0.72
C ASN A 161 7.20 -17.63 -1.95
N LEU A 162 7.74 -16.64 -2.65
CA LEU A 162 7.07 -15.96 -3.77
C LEU A 162 7.31 -16.67 -5.10
N LYS A 163 6.90 -17.95 -5.18
CA LYS A 163 7.15 -18.84 -6.33
C LYS A 163 6.54 -18.38 -7.67
N LYS A 164 5.66 -17.37 -7.64
CA LYS A 164 5.00 -16.79 -8.82
C LYS A 164 5.58 -15.42 -9.19
N LEU A 165 6.60 -14.94 -8.46
CA LEU A 165 7.16 -13.62 -8.68
C LEU A 165 7.85 -13.60 -10.03
N HIS A 166 7.35 -12.78 -10.94
CA HIS A 166 7.94 -12.57 -12.25
C HIS A 166 8.96 -11.45 -12.24
N GLU A 167 8.79 -10.45 -11.38
CA GLU A 167 9.67 -9.31 -11.34
C GLU A 167 9.76 -8.70 -9.93
N LEU A 168 11.00 -8.65 -9.42
CA LEU A 168 11.39 -7.88 -8.26
C LEU A 168 12.26 -6.71 -8.72
N ASP A 169 11.91 -5.49 -8.33
CA ASP A 169 12.70 -4.30 -8.63
C ASP A 169 12.96 -3.51 -7.36
N ILE A 170 14.16 -3.67 -6.84
CA ILE A 170 14.66 -3.02 -5.61
C ILE A 170 15.79 -2.04 -5.91
N LYS A 171 16.02 -1.70 -7.19
CA LYS A 171 17.15 -0.85 -7.61
C LYS A 171 17.09 0.53 -6.97
N GLY A 172 18.24 1.11 -6.65
CA GLY A 172 18.31 2.42 -5.99
C GLY A 172 17.79 2.38 -4.56
N ASN A 173 18.12 1.31 -3.84
CA ASN A 173 17.98 1.17 -2.40
C ASN A 173 19.37 0.90 -1.83
N ILE A 174 19.61 1.33 -0.59
CA ILE A 174 20.91 1.27 0.06
C ILE A 174 21.45 -0.17 0.15
N CYS A 175 20.58 -1.15 0.44
CA CYS A 175 20.95 -2.58 0.53
C CYS A 175 21.43 -3.18 -0.80
N CYS A 176 21.01 -2.59 -1.91
CA CYS A 176 20.78 -3.30 -3.15
C CYS A 176 21.34 -2.53 -4.35
N ASP A 177 22.32 -1.67 -4.09
CA ASP A 177 23.01 -0.85 -5.09
C ASP A 177 24.09 -1.65 -5.87
N THR A 178 24.34 -2.91 -5.51
CA THR A 178 25.24 -3.82 -6.24
C THR A 178 24.50 -5.06 -6.76
N GLU A 179 24.93 -5.59 -7.91
CA GLU A 179 24.34 -6.80 -8.51
C GLU A 179 24.56 -8.07 -7.66
N GLU A 180 25.66 -8.12 -6.91
CA GLU A 180 26.00 -9.22 -6.00
C GLU A 180 25.00 -9.35 -4.86
N ALA A 181 24.65 -8.23 -4.19
CA ALA A 181 23.66 -8.22 -3.11
C ALA A 181 22.27 -8.70 -3.56
N ILE A 182 21.91 -8.46 -4.82
CA ILE A 182 20.65 -8.92 -5.40
C ILE A 182 20.68 -10.43 -5.67
N SER A 183 21.84 -10.99 -6.06
CA SER A 183 21.98 -12.41 -6.38
C SER A 183 21.90 -13.35 -5.15
N GLU A 184 22.18 -12.82 -3.95
CA GLU A 184 22.06 -13.57 -2.68
C GLU A 184 20.62 -13.65 -2.17
N MET A 185 19.70 -12.89 -2.76
CA MET A 185 18.30 -12.92 -2.42
C MET A 185 17.66 -14.11 -3.13
N ASP A 186 17.40 -15.20 -2.40
CA ASP A 186 16.67 -16.38 -2.88
C ASP A 186 15.23 -15.99 -3.28
N VAL A 187 15.06 -15.48 -4.50
CA VAL A 187 13.77 -15.10 -5.12
C VAL A 187 13.26 -16.21 -6.03
#